data_AF-A0A7W0VUT4-F1
#
_entry.id   AF-A0A7W0VUT4-F1
#
_cell.length_a   1.000
_cell.length_b   1.000
_cell.length_c   1.000
_cell.angle_alpha   90.00
_cell.angle_beta   90.00
_cell.angle_gamma   90.00
#
_symmetry.space_group_name_H-M   'P 1'
#
loop_
_entity.id
_entity.type
_entity.pdbx_description
1 polymer ?
#
loop_
_entity_poly.entity_id
_entity_poly.type
_entity_poly.pdbx_seq_one_letter_code
_entity_poly.pdbx_strand_id
1 'polypeptide(L)' 'MNKLTCIVIVLSALLAGCGRQAVRAAEKQFLADQIMIFDEDPQQSSSDDHIRSNREGAAGGKGAGGGGCGCN' A
#
# COMPACT_ATOMS: atom_id res chain seq x y z
N MET A 1 23.35 -32.58 -17.90
CA MET A 1 22.55 -31.54 -17.22
C MET A 1 21.13 -31.62 -17.72
N ASN A 2 20.18 -31.95 -16.84
CA ASN A 2 18.80 -32.18 -17.23
C ASN A 2 18.13 -30.82 -17.46
N LYS A 3 17.39 -30.68 -18.57
CA LYS A 3 16.74 -29.43 -18.98
C LYS A 3 15.87 -28.82 -17.85
N LEU A 4 15.26 -29.70 -17.06
CA LEU A 4 14.46 -29.36 -15.88
C LEU A 4 15.28 -28.65 -14.79
N THR A 5 16.50 -29.11 -14.53
CA THR A 5 17.39 -28.53 -13.51
C THR A 5 17.80 -27.11 -13.88
N CYS A 6 18.05 -26.83 -15.16
CA CYS A 6 18.37 -25.48 -15.64
C CYS A 6 17.19 -24.51 -15.45
N ILE A 7 15.96 -24.95 -15.73
CA ILE A 7 14.75 -24.11 -15.58
C ILE A 7 14.53 -23.72 -14.12
N VAL A 8 14.69 -24.67 -13.19
CA VAL A 8 14.52 -24.42 -11.75
C VAL A 8 15.53 -23.40 -11.22
N ILE A 9 16.80 -23.49 -11.67
CA ILE A 9 17.84 -22.54 -11.28
C ILE A 9 17.52 -21.13 -11.79
N VAL A 10 17.13 -20.99 -13.05
CA VAL A 10 16.76 -19.69 -13.64
C VAL A 10 15.57 -19.07 -12.92
N LEU A 11 14.53 -19.86 -12.61
CA LEU A 11 13.36 -19.37 -11.89
C LEU A 11 13.72 -18.88 -10.48
N SER A 12 14.56 -19.63 -9.75
CA SER A 12 14.98 -19.23 -8.40
C SER A 12 15.78 -17.91 -8.37
N ALA A 13 16.56 -17.63 -9.42
CA ALA A 13 17.34 -16.40 -9.53
C ALA A 13 16.45 -15.16 -9.75
N LEU A 14 15.33 -15.31 -10.46
CA LEU A 14 14.40 -14.20 -10.73
C LEU A 14 13.63 -13.75 -9.48
N LEU A 15 13.37 -14.64 -8.52
CA LEU A 15 12.67 -14.29 -7.28
C LEU A 15 13.59 -13.71 -6.19
N ALA A 16 14.91 -13.77 -6.36
CA ALA A 16 15.88 -13.33 -5.33
C ALA A 16 16.02 -11.80 -5.18
N GLY A 17 15.30 -11.01 -5.98
CA GLY A 17 15.38 -9.54 -6.01
C GLY A 17 14.39 -8.79 -5.11
N CYS A 18 13.30 -9.43 -4.66
CA CYS A 18 12.29 -8.74 -3.87
C CYS A 18 12.77 -8.54 -2.42
N GLY A 19 13.06 -7.29 -2.03
CA GLY A 19 13.23 -6.88 -0.63
C GLY A 19 14.67 -6.74 -0.12
N ARG A 20 15.71 -6.91 -0.95
CA ARG A 20 17.11 -6.73 -0.53
C ARG A 20 17.50 -5.26 -0.25
N GLN A 21 16.84 -4.31 -0.90
CA GLN A 21 16.99 -2.87 -0.63
C GLN A 21 15.77 -2.37 0.15
N ALA A 22 15.63 -2.79 1.41
CA ALA A 22 14.70 -2.14 2.30
C ALA A 22 15.26 -0.76 2.69
N VAL A 23 14.51 0.30 2.37
CA VAL A 23 14.80 1.67 2.82
C VAL A 23 14.89 1.66 4.35
N ARG A 24 15.99 2.20 4.90
CA ARG A 24 16.22 2.21 6.35
C ARG A 24 15.13 3.01 7.06
N ALA A 25 14.81 2.67 8.30
CA ALA A 25 13.81 3.41 9.07
C ALA A 25 14.12 4.91 9.16
N ALA A 26 15.40 5.29 9.30
CA ALA A 26 15.86 6.68 9.30
C ALA A 26 15.66 7.40 7.95
N GLU A 27 15.69 6.67 6.84
CA GLU A 27 15.44 7.23 5.50
C GLU A 27 13.94 7.50 5.26
N LYS A 28 13.06 6.91 6.08
CA LYS A 28 11.60 7.14 6.06
C LYS A 28 11.15 8.29 6.96
N GLN A 29 12.08 9.04 7.56
CA GLN A 29 11.76 10.10 8.54
C GLN A 29 10.79 11.16 7.98
N PHE A 30 10.82 11.42 6.68
CA PHE A 30 9.96 12.41 6.04
C PHE A 30 8.64 11.82 5.52
N LEU A 31 8.43 10.50 5.59
CA LEU A 31 7.24 9.85 5.01
C LEU A 31 5.93 10.23 5.72
N ALA A 32 6.01 10.85 6.89
CA ALA A 32 4.88 11.36 7.66
C ALA A 32 4.83 12.91 7.69
N ASP A 33 5.50 13.58 6.75
CA ASP A 33 5.40 15.04 6.63
C ASP A 33 3.96 15.46 6.34
N GLN A 34 3.52 16.55 6.98
CA GLN A 34 2.17 17.08 6.87
C GLN A 34 1.80 17.42 5.42
N ILE A 35 2.80 17.78 4.60
CA ILE A 35 2.60 18.06 3.17
C ILE A 35 2.16 16.83 2.35
N MET A 36 2.29 15.62 2.90
CA MET A 36 1.88 14.37 2.25
C MET A 36 0.52 13.85 2.76
N ILE A 37 -0.20 14.66 3.54
CA ILE A 37 -1.58 14.35 3.92
C ILE A 37 -2.47 14.52 2.70
N PHE A 38 -3.19 13.45 2.32
CA PHE A 38 -4.10 13.47 1.17
C PHE A 38 -5.34 14.35 1.40
N ASP A 39 -5.81 14.44 2.65
CA ASP A 39 -6.98 15.21 3.06
C ASP A 39 -6.60 16.24 4.12
N GLU A 40 -6.35 17.47 3.68
CA GLU A 40 -5.96 18.59 4.56
C GLU A 40 -7.08 18.97 5.55
N ASP A 41 -8.35 18.78 5.15
CA ASP A 41 -9.53 19.04 5.98
C ASP A 41 -10.35 17.76 6.22
N PRO A 42 -10.33 17.20 7.45
CA PRO A 42 -11.10 16.01 7.80
C PRO A 42 -12.63 16.22 7.74
N GLN A 43 -13.10 17.46 7.87
CA GLN A 43 -14.53 17.77 7.83
C GLN A 43 -15.07 17.73 6.39
N GLN A 44 -14.29 18.22 5.44
CA GLN A 44 -14.64 18.18 4.01
C GLN A 44 -14.59 16.75 3.49
N SER A 45 -13.50 16.02 3.76
CA SER A 45 -13.35 14.62 3.34
C SER A 45 -14.45 13.73 3.91
N SER A 46 -14.85 13.91 5.17
CA SER A 46 -15.98 13.18 5.76
C SER A 46 -17.31 13.49 5.05
N SER A 47 -17.49 14.72 4.57
CA SER A 47 -18.71 15.14 3.87
C SER A 47 -18.78 14.55 2.47
N ASP A 48 -17.67 14.60 1.73
CA ASP A 48 -17.53 14.01 0.40
C ASP A 48 -17.68 12.48 0.45
N ASP A 49 -17.12 11.84 1.47
CA ASP A 49 -17.27 10.41 1.70
C ASP A 49 -18.71 10.02 2.00
N HIS A 50 -19.44 10.84 2.76
CA HIS A 50 -20.86 10.60 3.02
C HIS A 50 -21.66 10.69 1.72
N ILE A 51 -21.38 11.68 0.87
CA ILE A 51 -22.02 11.81 -0.44
C ILE A 51 -21.67 10.63 -1.34
N ARG A 52 -20.39 10.23 -1.40
CA ARG A 52 -19.89 9.11 -2.20
C ARG A 52 -20.51 7.79 -1.77
N SER A 53 -20.54 7.51 -0.46
CA SER A 53 -21.15 6.31 0.10
C SER A 53 -22.62 6.19 -0.25
N ASN A 54 -23.36 7.30 -0.25
CA ASN A 54 -24.76 7.31 -0.65
C ASN A 54 -24.95 7.09 -2.15
N ARG A 55 -24.03 7.57 -2.99
CA ARG A 55 -24.08 7.40 -4.44
C ARG A 55 -23.59 6.02 -4.91
N GLU A 56 -22.61 5.45 -4.23
CA GLU A 56 -21.83 4.30 -4.69
C GLU A 56 -21.90 3.11 -3.71
N GLY A 57 -22.86 3.09 -2.79
CA GLY A 57 -22.97 2.10 -1.70
C GLY A 57 -22.95 0.62 -2.11
N ALA A 58 -23.14 0.30 -3.40
CA ALA A 58 -22.99 -1.06 -3.95
C ALA A 58 -21.56 -1.42 -4.39
N ALA A 59 -20.68 -0.43 -4.60
CA ALA A 59 -19.31 -0.63 -5.09
C ALA A 59 -18.30 -0.99 -3.98
N GLY A 60 -18.77 -1.07 -2.72
CA GLY A 60 -17.91 -1.06 -1.55
C GLY A 60 -17.39 0.34 -1.32
N GLY A 61 -17.83 0.99 -0.23
CA GLY A 61 -17.23 2.24 0.21
C GLY A 61 -15.75 2.08 0.55
N LYS A 62 -15.14 3.06 1.21
CA LYS A 62 -13.79 2.97 1.80
C LYS A 62 -13.68 1.87 2.88
N GLY A 63 -13.87 0.62 2.48
CA GLY A 63 -13.72 -0.62 3.23
C GLY A 63 -12.30 -1.14 3.06
N ALA A 64 -11.36 -0.32 3.47
CA ALA A 64 -10.02 -0.70 3.86
C ALA A 64 -9.47 0.52 4.59
N GLY A 65 -9.65 0.54 5.91
CA GLY A 65 -8.93 1.48 6.77
C GLY A 65 -7.47 1.48 6.36
N GLY A 66 -6.91 2.68 6.26
CA GLY A 66 -5.54 2.90 5.79
C GLY A 66 -4.59 1.87 6.38
N GLY A 67 -3.67 1.37 5.54
CA GLY A 67 -2.63 0.43 5.92
C GLY A 67 -1.69 1.02 6.97
N GLY A 68 -2.15 1.03 8.21
CA GLY A 68 -1.45 1.31 9.45
C GLY A 68 -2.05 0.38 10.50
N CYS A 69 -1.20 -0.12 11.41
CA CYS A 69 -1.53 -1.13 12.42
C CYS A 69 -2.92 -0.89 13.04
N GLY A 70 -3.91 -1.68 12.60
CA GLY A 70 -5.31 -1.53 12.97
C GLY A 70 -5.58 -1.78 14.44
N CYS A 71 -5.40 -0.75 15.26
CA CYS A 71 -5.91 -0.68 16.63
C CYS A 71 -6.66 0.65 16.76
N ASN A 72 -7.96 0.53 17.05
CA ASN A 72 -9.03 1.53 17.11
C ASN A 72 -8.63 2.97 17.44
#